data_AF-A0A961JR76-F1
#
_entry.id   AF-A0A961JR76-F1
#
_cell.length_a   1.000
_cell.length_b   1.000
_cell.length_c   1.000
_cell.angle_alpha   90.00
_cell.angle_beta   90.00
_cell.angle_gamma   90.00
#
_symmetry.space_group_name_H-M   'P 1'
#
loop_
_entity.id
_entity.type
_entity.pdbx_description
1 polymer ?
#
loop_
_entity_poly.entity_id
_entity_poly.type
_entity_poly.pdbx_seq_one_letter_code
_entity_poly.pdbx_strand_id
1 'polypeptide(L)'
;MRDTSLDRLSDPFLWARIQGAMLPIDESGRSFARQLGEVTGLAPDDAETLEAEYRRFLYLAALTPAPRQPLGPLRQAWEYHAGFEGYLFDFCPWVLERHLPAVPVSKITAPAYAATRIDYAAEFGAPPPAPFWPAPEPRIDPCAAFAVSAPAQAATGAPAP
;
A
#
# COMPACT_ATOMS: atom_id res chain seq x y z
N MET A 1 29.16 10.42 2.94
CA MET A 1 28.08 10.76 1.97
C MET A 1 26.77 10.70 2.75
N ARG A 2 26.14 11.85 3.03
CA ARG A 2 24.79 11.85 3.61
C ARG A 2 23.82 11.59 2.46
N ASP A 3 23.11 10.48 2.53
CA ASP A 3 22.03 10.19 1.59
C ASP A 3 20.89 11.18 1.89
N THR A 4 20.81 12.25 1.09
CA THR A 4 19.87 13.36 1.29
C THR A 4 18.41 12.92 1.11
N SER A 5 18.17 11.69 0.63
CA SER A 5 16.83 11.12 0.53
C SER A 5 16.27 10.69 1.89
N LEU A 6 17.12 10.46 2.91
CA LEU A 6 16.70 10.05 4.25
C LEU A 6 16.32 11.23 5.16
N ASP A 7 16.83 12.44 4.89
CA ASP A 7 16.52 13.65 5.67
C ASP A 7 15.05 14.13 5.51
N ARG A 8 14.30 13.57 4.55
CA ARG A 8 12.89 13.88 4.31
C ARG A 8 11.90 12.97 5.07
N LEU A 9 12.37 11.85 5.59
CA LEU A 9 11.52 10.90 6.30
C LEU A 9 11.15 11.48 7.67
N SER A 10 9.89 11.33 8.06
CA SER A 10 9.41 11.72 9.38
C SER A 10 10.15 11.00 10.51
N ASP A 11 10.53 9.73 10.32
CA ASP A 11 11.38 8.98 11.25
C ASP A 11 12.47 8.16 10.52
N PRO A 12 13.68 8.73 10.33
CA PRO A 12 14.78 8.04 9.66
C PRO A 12 15.31 6.83 10.44
N PHE A 13 15.17 6.79 11.77
CA PHE A 13 15.66 5.68 12.59
C PHE A 13 14.75 4.47 12.48
N LEU A 14 13.44 4.69 12.49
CA LEU A 14 12.45 3.65 12.19
C LEU A 14 12.69 3.05 10.80
N TRP A 15 12.93 3.89 9.79
CA TRP A 15 13.24 3.42 8.45
C TRP A 15 14.52 2.57 8.40
N ALA A 16 15.60 3.03 9.05
CA ALA A 16 16.86 2.28 9.11
C ALA A 16 16.70 0.91 9.77
N ARG A 17 15.89 0.83 10.84
CA ARG A 17 15.56 -0.46 11.49
C ARG A 17 14.81 -1.39 10.57
N ILE A 18 13.78 -0.89 9.88
CA ILE A 18 12.98 -1.69 8.94
C ILE A 18 13.84 -2.19 7.77
N GLN A 19 14.79 -1.37 7.29
CA GLN A 19 15.73 -1.78 6.25
C GLN A 19 16.72 -2.84 6.72
N GLY A 20 17.20 -2.75 7.96
CA GLY A 20 18.09 -3.73 8.56
C GLY A 20 17.39 -4.97 9.13
N ALA A 21 16.06 -4.98 9.16
CA ALA A 21 15.29 -6.06 9.74
C ALA A 21 15.38 -7.31 8.86
N MET A 22 15.68 -8.43 9.50
CA MET A 22 15.67 -9.72 8.85
C MET A 22 14.22 -10.16 8.63
N LEU A 23 13.82 -10.23 7.36
CA LEU A 23 12.56 -10.82 6.96
C LEU A 23 12.67 -12.35 6.98
N PRO A 24 11.54 -13.09 7.07
CA PRO A 24 11.57 -14.54 7.19
C PRO A 24 12.32 -15.21 6.04
N ILE A 25 13.18 -16.16 6.40
CA ILE A 25 13.88 -17.06 5.49
C ILE A 25 13.21 -18.43 5.65
N ASP A 26 12.92 -19.11 4.55
CA ASP A 26 12.31 -20.44 4.62
C ASP A 26 13.32 -21.53 5.01
N GLU A 27 12.82 -22.74 5.25
CA GLU A 27 13.64 -23.90 5.63
C GLU A 27 14.70 -24.27 4.57
N SER A 28 14.51 -23.82 3.31
CA SER A 28 15.43 -24.03 2.20
C SER A 28 16.46 -22.90 2.05
N GLY A 29 16.44 -21.88 2.92
CA GLY A 29 17.33 -20.73 2.87
C GLY A 29 16.95 -19.68 1.83
N ARG A 30 15.74 -19.71 1.27
CA ARG A 30 15.27 -18.74 0.28
C ARG A 30 14.92 -17.42 0.96
N SER A 31 15.34 -16.30 0.35
CA SER A 31 14.98 -14.96 0.80
C SER A 31 13.46 -14.73 0.77
N PHE A 32 13.01 -13.74 1.53
CA PHE A 32 11.61 -13.35 1.56
C PHE A 32 11.09 -12.93 0.17
N ALA A 33 11.81 -12.11 -0.59
CA ALA A 33 11.49 -11.81 -1.99
C ALA A 33 11.27 -13.08 -2.83
N ARG A 34 12.14 -14.08 -2.72
CA ARG A 34 11.98 -15.31 -3.50
C ARG A 34 10.74 -16.10 -3.07
N GLN A 35 10.44 -16.14 -1.78
CA GLN A 35 9.20 -16.74 -1.28
C GLN A 35 7.97 -15.97 -1.80
N LEU A 36 8.02 -14.63 -1.81
CA LEU A 36 6.95 -13.81 -2.37
C LEU A 36 6.72 -14.05 -3.85
N GLY A 37 7.78 -14.23 -4.64
CA GLY A 37 7.67 -14.56 -6.07
C GLY A 37 6.85 -15.83 -6.30
N GLU A 38 7.08 -16.88 -5.51
CA GLU A 38 6.31 -18.14 -5.57
C GLU A 38 4.85 -17.96 -5.15
N VAL A 39 4.60 -17.20 -4.08
CA VAL A 39 3.25 -16.99 -3.54
C VAL A 39 2.40 -16.11 -4.46
N THR A 40 3.02 -15.09 -5.07
CA THR A 40 2.33 -14.10 -5.89
C THR A 40 2.37 -14.41 -7.39
N GLY A 41 3.23 -15.34 -7.81
CA GLY A 41 3.49 -15.64 -9.23
C GLY A 41 4.31 -14.56 -9.95
N LEU A 42 4.96 -13.65 -9.21
CA LEU A 42 5.78 -12.57 -9.77
C LEU A 42 7.15 -13.08 -10.22
N ALA A 43 7.72 -12.39 -11.22
CA ALA A 43 9.11 -12.59 -11.62
C ALA A 43 10.06 -12.21 -10.46
N PRO A 44 11.29 -12.75 -10.42
CA PRO A 44 12.23 -12.48 -9.33
C PRO A 44 12.48 -10.98 -9.10
N ASP A 45 12.68 -10.20 -10.16
CA ASP A 45 12.91 -8.74 -10.08
C ASP A 45 11.70 -7.98 -9.50
N ASP A 46 10.49 -8.40 -9.89
CA ASP A 46 9.24 -7.83 -9.37
C ASP A 46 9.02 -8.20 -7.91
N ALA A 47 9.45 -9.40 -7.50
CA ALA A 47 9.35 -9.86 -6.13
C ALA A 47 10.33 -9.13 -5.19
N GLU A 48 11.54 -8.82 -5.65
CA GLU A 48 12.48 -7.94 -4.94
C GLU A 48 11.92 -6.53 -4.80
N THR A 49 11.31 -6.01 -5.87
CA THR A 49 10.63 -4.71 -5.84
C THR A 49 9.44 -4.73 -4.87
N LEU A 50 8.66 -5.82 -4.86
CA LEU A 50 7.56 -6.00 -3.92
C LEU A 50 8.05 -6.03 -2.47
N GLU A 51 9.17 -6.70 -2.17
CA GLU A 51 9.78 -6.68 -0.83
C GLU A 51 10.15 -5.24 -0.42
N ALA A 52 10.76 -4.48 -1.32
CA ALA A 52 11.13 -3.08 -1.07
C ALA A 52 9.89 -2.19 -0.82
N GLU A 53 8.82 -2.36 -1.61
CA GLU A 53 7.55 -1.66 -1.40
C GLU A 53 6.85 -2.11 -0.10
N TYR A 54 6.98 -3.38 0.26
CA TYR A 54 6.43 -3.92 1.51
C TYR A 54 7.11 -3.29 2.73
N ARG A 55 8.43 -3.10 2.71
CA ARG A 55 9.14 -2.33 3.75
C ARG A 55 8.63 -0.89 3.86
N ARG A 56 8.36 -0.22 2.73
CA ARG A 56 7.75 1.13 2.73
C ARG A 56 6.36 1.13 3.34
N PHE A 57 5.54 0.12 3.06
CA PHE A 57 4.25 -0.05 3.71
C PHE A 57 4.38 -0.21 5.23
N LEU A 58 5.31 -1.05 5.70
CA LEU A 58 5.55 -1.24 7.14
C LEU A 58 5.95 0.06 7.84
N TYR A 59 6.78 0.88 7.21
CA TYR A 59 7.15 2.20 7.70
C TYR A 59 5.92 3.11 7.85
N LEU A 60 5.11 3.22 6.79
CA LEU A 60 3.88 4.03 6.81
C LEU A 60 2.88 3.54 7.88
N ALA A 61 2.74 2.23 8.05
CA ALA A 61 1.88 1.64 9.06
C ALA A 61 2.38 1.88 10.50
N ALA A 62 3.70 1.94 10.70
CA ALA A 62 4.30 2.27 11.99
C ALA A 62 4.23 3.77 12.32
N LEU A 63 4.32 4.64 11.32
CA LEU A 63 4.29 6.10 11.49
C LEU A 63 2.99 6.66 12.09
N THR A 64 1.84 6.00 11.90
CA THR A 64 0.54 6.55 12.30
C THR A 64 -0.28 5.56 13.10
N PRO A 65 -1.01 6.00 14.14
CA PRO A 65 -1.88 5.12 14.92
C PRO A 65 -3.12 4.62 14.17
N ALA A 66 -3.42 5.20 13.01
CA ALA A 66 -4.55 4.78 12.18
C ALA A 66 -4.29 3.38 11.58
N PRO A 67 -5.28 2.47 11.59
CA PRO A 67 -5.13 1.15 10.98
C PRO A 67 -4.95 1.29 9.47
N ARG A 68 -3.82 0.81 8.95
CA ARG A 68 -3.53 0.73 7.51
C ARG A 68 -3.55 -0.72 7.07
N GLN A 69 -4.10 -1.00 5.88
CA GLN A 69 -3.92 -2.29 5.23
C GLN A 69 -3.48 -2.08 3.79
N PRO A 70 -2.62 -2.97 3.28
CA PRO A 70 -2.27 -2.94 1.88
C PRO A 70 -3.39 -3.54 1.02
N LEU A 71 -3.27 -3.37 -0.29
CA LEU A 71 -4.11 -3.99 -1.31
C LEU A 71 -3.22 -4.70 -2.34
N GLY A 72 -3.81 -5.55 -3.17
CA GLY A 72 -3.11 -6.21 -4.28
C GLY A 72 -1.91 -7.06 -3.80
N PRO A 73 -0.76 -7.01 -4.50
CA PRO A 73 0.42 -7.79 -4.14
C PRO A 73 0.95 -7.50 -2.73
N LEU A 74 0.87 -6.25 -2.26
CA LEU A 74 1.30 -5.89 -0.90
C LEU A 74 0.45 -6.54 0.18
N ARG A 75 -0.85 -6.78 -0.09
CA ARG A 75 -1.72 -7.51 0.83
C ARG A 75 -1.27 -8.94 0.99
N GLN A 76 -0.95 -9.61 -0.11
CA GLN A 76 -0.45 -10.98 -0.08
C GLN A 76 0.89 -11.06 0.65
N ALA A 77 1.80 -10.12 0.42
CA ALA A 77 3.07 -10.05 1.15
C ALA A 77 2.87 -9.87 2.66
N TRP A 78 1.93 -9.00 3.04
CA TRP A 78 1.59 -8.78 4.45
C TRP A 78 0.95 -10.00 5.11
N GLU A 79 -0.04 -10.61 4.46
CA GLU A 79 -0.71 -11.82 4.94
C GLU A 79 0.27 -13.00 5.04
N TYR A 80 1.19 -13.12 4.08
CA TYR A 80 2.24 -14.12 4.11
C TYR A 80 3.21 -13.90 5.28
N HIS A 81 3.70 -12.67 5.48
CA HIS A 81 4.56 -12.36 6.63
C HIS A 81 3.84 -12.57 7.97
N ALA A 82 2.55 -12.20 8.05
CA ALA A 82 1.74 -12.38 9.25
C ALA A 82 1.49 -13.86 9.62
N GLY A 83 1.69 -14.78 8.67
CA GLY A 83 1.63 -16.22 8.92
C GLY A 83 2.84 -16.78 9.68
N PHE A 84 3.94 -16.04 9.80
CA PHE A 84 5.12 -16.48 10.55
C PHE A 84 4.97 -16.19 12.04
N GLU A 85 5.35 -17.15 12.89
CA GLU A 85 5.22 -17.05 14.35
C GLU A 85 5.93 -15.82 14.94
N GLY A 86 7.10 -15.46 14.38
CA GLY A 86 7.89 -14.31 14.82
C GLY A 86 7.33 -12.94 14.43
N TYR A 87 6.29 -12.86 13.60
CA TYR A 87 5.76 -11.57 13.13
C TYR A 87 5.19 -10.72 14.28
N LEU A 88 4.33 -11.30 15.12
CA LEU A 88 3.68 -10.57 16.21
C LEU A 88 4.59 -10.37 17.43
N PHE A 89 5.42 -11.37 17.74
CA PHE A 89 6.17 -11.41 19.00
C PHE A 89 7.61 -10.90 18.86
N ASP A 90 8.19 -10.95 17.66
CA ASP A 90 9.53 -10.46 17.42
C ASP A 90 9.52 -9.22 16.53
N PHE A 91 8.97 -9.32 15.32
CA PHE A 91 9.07 -8.26 14.33
C PHE A 91 8.32 -6.99 14.75
N CYS A 92 7.06 -7.10 15.15
CA CYS A 92 6.25 -5.95 15.58
C CYS A 92 6.87 -5.16 16.76
N PRO A 93 7.23 -5.78 17.90
CA PRO A 93 7.79 -5.04 19.02
C PRO A 93 9.23 -4.57 18.78
N TRP A 94 10.10 -5.38 18.17
CA TRP A 94 11.52 -5.03 18.05
C TRP A 94 11.84 -4.16 16.84
N VAL A 95 11.11 -4.31 15.73
CA VAL A 95 11.38 -3.57 14.48
C VAL A 95 10.42 -2.41 14.28
N LEU A 96 9.13 -2.60 14.54
CA LEU A 96 8.13 -1.54 14.34
C LEU A 96 7.83 -0.74 15.61
N GLU A 97 8.21 -1.25 16.79
CA GLU A 97 7.82 -0.69 18.10
C GLU A 97 6.30 -0.50 18.25
N ARG A 98 5.50 -1.16 17.40
CA ARG A 98 4.05 -1.06 17.35
C ARG A 98 3.45 -2.39 16.95
N HIS A 99 2.30 -2.69 17.55
CA HIS A 99 1.52 -3.86 17.17
C HIS A 99 0.73 -3.56 15.89
N LEU A 100 1.13 -4.19 14.80
CA LEU A 100 0.26 -4.33 13.63
C LEU A 100 -0.58 -5.61 13.80
N PRO A 101 -1.90 -5.55 13.60
CA PRO A 101 -2.74 -6.74 13.69
C PRO A 101 -2.29 -7.77 12.65
N ALA A 102 -2.22 -9.06 13.01
CA ALA A 102 -1.91 -10.14 12.06
C ALA A 102 -3.07 -10.49 11.12
N VAL A 103 -4.27 -9.94 11.39
CA VAL A 103 -5.49 -10.24 10.66
C VAL A 103 -6.00 -8.98 9.98
N PRO A 104 -6.45 -9.04 8.71
CA PRO A 104 -7.13 -7.92 8.09
C PRO A 104 -8.37 -7.53 8.91
N VAL A 105 -8.34 -6.30 9.45
CA VAL A 105 -9.52 -5.60 9.96
C VAL A 105 -10.54 -5.52 8.83
N SER A 106 -11.69 -6.18 8.98
CA SER A 106 -12.67 -6.46 7.92
C SER A 106 -13.34 -5.23 7.29
N LYS A 107 -12.96 -4.01 7.69
CA LYS A 107 -13.60 -2.75 7.30
C LYS A 107 -12.58 -1.62 7.11
N ILE A 108 -11.53 -1.84 6.32
CA ILE A 108 -10.78 -0.68 5.80
C ILE A 108 -11.58 -0.06 4.67
N THR A 109 -11.95 1.20 4.89
CA THR A 109 -12.67 2.00 3.91
C THR A 109 -11.69 2.48 2.84
N ALA A 110 -12.12 2.53 1.57
CA ALA A 110 -11.37 3.12 0.46
C ALA A 110 -10.62 4.44 0.82
N PRO A 111 -11.19 5.39 1.60
CA PRO A 111 -10.48 6.59 2.04
C PRO A 111 -9.23 6.34 2.90
N ALA A 112 -9.21 5.30 3.75
CA ALA A 112 -8.05 5.00 4.58
C ALA A 112 -6.85 4.48 3.75
N TYR A 113 -7.13 3.72 2.69
CA TYR A 113 -6.09 3.31 1.74
C TYR A 113 -5.62 4.49 0.86
N ALA A 114 -6.52 5.36 0.43
CA ALA A 114 -6.17 6.58 -0.31
C ALA A 114 -5.24 7.50 0.51
N ALA A 115 -5.53 7.68 1.81
CA ALA A 115 -4.65 8.42 2.73
C ALA A 115 -3.25 7.79 2.81
N THR A 116 -3.16 6.45 2.84
CA THR A 116 -1.86 5.76 2.86
C THR A 116 -1.02 6.07 1.63
N ARG A 117 -1.64 6.19 0.45
CA ARG A 117 -0.93 6.56 -0.79
C ARG A 117 -0.48 8.02 -0.81
N ILE A 118 -1.24 8.92 -0.16
CA ILE A 118 -0.85 10.33 0.00
C ILE A 118 0.38 10.42 0.90
N ASP A 119 0.37 9.72 2.04
CA ASP A 119 1.51 9.71 2.96
C ASP A 119 2.75 9.10 2.34
N TYR A 120 2.60 8.07 1.50
CA TYR A 120 3.70 7.53 0.70
C TYR A 120 4.37 8.64 -0.12
N ALA A 121 3.59 9.43 -0.85
CA ALA A 121 4.13 10.49 -1.70
C ALA A 121 4.78 11.61 -0.87
N ALA A 122 4.25 11.90 0.33
CA ALA A 122 4.82 12.87 1.25
C ALA A 122 6.18 12.42 1.80
N GLU A 123 6.30 11.16 2.22
CA GLU A 123 7.51 10.60 2.83
C GLU A 123 8.60 10.29 1.79
N PHE A 124 8.25 9.66 0.68
CA PHE A 124 9.22 9.18 -0.32
C PHE A 124 9.40 10.14 -1.51
N GLY A 125 8.63 11.22 -1.59
CA GLY A 125 8.74 12.25 -2.63
C GLY A 125 8.33 11.79 -4.03
N ALA A 126 7.78 10.59 -4.17
CA ALA A 126 7.35 9.99 -5.43
C ALA A 126 5.99 9.29 -5.28
N PRO A 127 5.15 9.25 -6.31
CA PRO A 127 3.91 8.49 -6.25
C PRO A 127 4.19 6.99 -6.12
N PRO A 128 3.36 6.24 -5.38
CA PRO A 128 3.56 4.80 -5.21
C PRO A 128 3.39 4.06 -6.56
N PRO A 129 4.24 3.08 -6.87
CA PRO A 129 4.21 2.37 -8.15
C PRO A 129 2.92 1.57 -8.30
N ALA A 130 2.19 1.85 -9.38
CA ALA A 130 0.90 1.23 -9.70
C ALA A 130 0.86 -0.32 -9.67
N PRO A 131 1.89 -1.08 -10.13
CA PRO A 131 1.82 -2.54 -10.10
C PRO A 131 1.75 -3.12 -8.68
N PHE A 132 2.34 -2.44 -7.68
CA PHE A 132 2.38 -2.92 -6.29
C PHE A 132 1.35 -2.20 -5.40
N TRP A 133 1.03 -0.94 -5.75
CA TRP A 133 0.04 -0.10 -5.08
C TRP A 133 -1.13 0.19 -6.02
N PRO A 134 -2.06 -0.76 -6.20
CA PRO A 134 -3.20 -0.56 -7.08
C PRO A 134 -4.02 0.64 -6.62
N ALA A 135 -4.62 1.38 -7.54
CA ALA A 135 -5.56 2.42 -7.15
C ALA A 135 -6.74 1.80 -6.39
N PRO A 136 -7.27 2.44 -5.33
CA PRO A 136 -8.55 2.02 -4.79
C PRO A 136 -9.57 2.09 -5.93
N GLU A 137 -10.36 1.04 -6.13
CA GLU A 137 -11.39 1.07 -7.17
C GLU A 137 -12.23 2.34 -6.99
N PRO A 138 -12.49 3.10 -8.06
CA PRO A 138 -13.47 4.16 -7.97
C PRO A 138 -14.77 3.49 -7.54
N ARG A 139 -15.33 3.95 -6.42
CA ARG A 139 -16.68 3.54 -6.04
C ARG A 139 -17.57 3.94 -7.21
N ILE A 140 -18.02 2.96 -8.00
CA ILE A 140 -19.12 3.18 -8.93
C ILE A 140 -20.33 3.38 -8.04
N ASP A 141 -20.68 4.63 -7.75
CA ASP A 141 -21.93 4.94 -7.08
C ASP A 141 -23.05 4.50 -8.03
N PRO A 142 -23.88 3.49 -7.67
CA PRO A 142 -24.95 3.02 -8.54
C PRO A 142 -26.01 4.10 -8.81
N CYS A 143 -25.98 5.21 -8.07
CA CYS A 143 -26.85 6.36 -8.26
C CYS A 143 -26.41 7.29 -9.42
N ALA A 144 -25.13 7.25 -9.84
CA ALA A 144 -24.61 8.13 -10.88
C ALA A 144 -24.86 7.61 -12.31
N ALA A 145 -25.28 6.35 -12.48
CA ALA A 145 -25.41 5.70 -13.79
C ALA A 145 -26.70 6.04 -14.56
N PHE A 146 -27.59 6.88 -14.01
CA PHE A 146 -28.88 7.23 -14.65
C PHE A 146 -29.00 8.70 -15.09
N ALA A 147 -27.88 9.33 -15.44
CA ALA A 147 -27.86 10.70 -15.99
C ALA A 147 -27.32 10.73 -17.43
N VAL A 148 -27.93 9.96 -18.32
CA VAL A 148 -27.90 10.22 -19.77
C VAL A 148 -29.26 9.71 -20.30
N SER A 149 -30.24 10.58 -20.53
CA SER A 149 -30.32 11.43 -21.71
C SER A 149 -31.39 12.49 -21.50
N ALA A 150 -31.05 13.75 -21.76
CA ALA A 150 -32.05 14.77 -22.08
C ALA A 150 -31.76 15.24 -23.52
N PRO A 151 -32.69 15.09 -24.48
CA PRO A 151 -32.54 15.76 -25.76
C PRO A 151 -32.83 17.24 -25.55
N ALA A 152 -31.80 18.06 -25.74
CA ALA A 152 -31.95 19.48 -26.01
C ALA A 152 -32.44 19.65 -27.45
N GLN A 153 -33.59 20.30 -27.68
CA GLN A 153 -33.92 21.15 -28.85
C GLN A 153 -35.27 21.85 -28.57
N ALA A 154 -35.58 23.08 -28.96
CA ALA A 154 -34.83 24.25 -29.42
C ALA A 154 -35.91 25.34 -29.50
N ALA A 155 -35.72 26.46 -28.79
CA ALA A 155 -36.57 27.63 -28.97
C ALA A 155 -36.24 28.26 -30.32
N THR A 156 -37.21 28.32 -31.24
CA THR A 156 -37.08 29.13 -32.45
C THR A 156 -38.11 30.24 -32.37
N GLY A 157 -37.63 31.46 -32.18
CA GLY A 157 -38.44 32.67 -32.23
C GLY A 157 -38.91 32.99 -33.64
N ALA A 158 -40.04 33.68 -33.71
CA ALA A 158 -40.61 34.29 -34.90
C ALA A 158 -39.68 35.35 -35.53
N PRO A 159 -39.95 35.78 -36.78
CA PRO A 159 -40.67 37.05 -36.91
C PRO A 159 -41.73 37.10 -38.02
N ALA A 160 -42.68 38.02 -37.83
CA ALA A 160 -43.74 38.43 -38.74
C ALA A 160 -43.23 39.21 -39.96
N PRO A 161 -44.08 39.39 -40.98
CA PRO A 161 -44.61 40.74 -41.24
C PRO A 161 -46.14 40.83 -41.22
#